data_AF-A0A348UR08-F1
#
_entry.id   AF-A0A348UR08-F1
#
_cell.length_a   1.000
_cell.length_b   1.000
_cell.length_c   1.000
_cell.angle_alpha   90.00
_cell.angle_beta   90.00
_cell.angle_gamma   90.00
#
_symmetry.space_group_name_H-M   'P 1'
#
loop_
_entity.id
_entity.type
_entity.pdbx_description
1 polymer ?
#
loop_
_entity_poly.entity_id
_entity_poly.type
_entity_poly.pdbx_seq_one_letter_code
_entity_poly.pdbx_strand_id
1 'polypeptide(L)'
;MTSAVVAALDHLVSRVIAAAPLPAEPFDPDWRSPCEQGAPWNDEAGEQRVNWSPSLRPSERLEALVGLSRALDLNLHPDIEAYYARWWSAGLDARAPFGRIRLILLWNEDDAARLVENLLGHALWQRRQRRPFTVFVATVEPDDGTFISVENESGRVLLERAGEGPLRTLAASLAEFLHALEPRGG
;
A
#
# COMPACT_ATOMS: atom_id res chain seq x y z
N MET A 1 -2.72 11.31 -19.75
CA MET A 1 -1.92 10.09 -19.99
C MET A 1 -1.98 9.30 -18.70
N THR A 2 -2.41 8.04 -18.74
CA THR A 2 -2.45 7.19 -17.54
C THR A 2 -1.03 6.95 -17.06
N SER A 3 -0.75 7.16 -15.77
CA SER A 3 0.57 6.88 -15.17
C SER A 3 0.93 5.39 -15.36
N ALA A 4 2.21 5.09 -15.61
CA ALA A 4 2.70 3.72 -15.71
C ALA A 4 2.42 2.90 -14.43
N VAL A 5 2.47 3.56 -13.26
CA VAL A 5 2.13 2.95 -11.97
C VAL A 5 0.67 2.57 -11.92
N VAL A 6 -0.23 3.45 -12.39
CA VAL A 6 -1.67 3.16 -12.42
C VAL A 6 -1.95 1.96 -13.31
N ALA A 7 -1.34 1.89 -14.49
CA ALA A 7 -1.49 0.74 -15.38
C ALA A 7 -0.99 -0.57 -14.76
N ALA A 8 0.17 -0.55 -14.10
CA ALA A 8 0.73 -1.73 -13.43
C ALA A 8 -0.12 -2.17 -12.23
N LEU A 9 -0.61 -1.22 -11.43
CA LEU A 9 -1.48 -1.49 -10.28
C LEU A 9 -2.85 -2.02 -10.71
N ASP A 10 -3.47 -1.40 -11.72
CA ASP A 10 -4.74 -1.86 -12.28
C ASP A 10 -4.65 -3.30 -12.80
N HIS A 11 -3.54 -3.65 -13.46
CA HIS A 11 -3.30 -5.03 -13.89
C HIS A 11 -3.26 -6.01 -12.71
N LEU A 12 -2.54 -5.67 -11.63
CA LEU A 12 -2.48 -6.51 -10.43
C LEU A 12 -3.86 -6.64 -9.75
N VAL A 13 -4.55 -5.52 -9.55
CA VAL A 13 -5.89 -5.46 -8.91
C VAL A 13 -6.93 -6.22 -9.73
N SER A 14 -6.90 -6.11 -11.06
CA SER A 14 -7.86 -6.82 -11.93
C SER A 14 -7.81 -8.34 -11.74
N ARG A 15 -6.62 -8.90 -11.46
CA ARG A 15 -6.44 -10.33 -11.18
C ARG A 15 -7.01 -10.73 -9.81
N VAL A 16 -6.94 -9.83 -8.83
CA VAL A 16 -7.53 -10.05 -7.51
C VAL A 16 -9.06 -9.99 -7.59
N ILE A 17 -9.61 -9.01 -8.31
CA ILE A 17 -11.06 -8.90 -8.54
C ILE A 17 -11.60 -10.14 -9.27
N ALA A 18 -10.84 -10.70 -10.21
CA ALA A 18 -11.22 -11.89 -10.96
C ALA A 18 -11.08 -13.19 -10.15
N ALA A 19 -10.45 -13.17 -8.96
CA ALA A 19 -10.30 -14.36 -8.13
C ALA A 19 -11.61 -14.68 -7.40
N ALA A 20 -11.94 -15.97 -7.34
CA ALA A 20 -13.07 -16.49 -6.58
C ALA A 20 -12.59 -17.65 -5.69
N PRO A 21 -13.09 -17.76 -4.44
CA PRO A 21 -14.06 -16.86 -3.78
C PRO A 21 -13.45 -15.49 -3.43
N LEU A 22 -14.31 -14.51 -3.10
CA LEU A 22 -13.84 -13.22 -2.59
C LEU A 22 -13.12 -13.43 -1.25
N PRO A 23 -12.02 -12.71 -0.99
CA PRO A 23 -11.38 -12.71 0.31
C PRO A 23 -12.28 -12.04 1.36
N ALA A 24 -11.99 -12.32 2.63
CA ALA A 24 -12.67 -11.72 3.77
C ALA A 24 -11.67 -11.10 4.75
N GLU A 25 -12.03 -9.94 5.31
CA GLU A 25 -11.29 -9.28 6.38
C GLU A 25 -12.16 -9.28 7.66
N PRO A 26 -11.55 -9.13 8.85
CA PRO A 26 -12.30 -8.88 10.07
C PRO A 26 -13.22 -7.66 9.90
N PHE A 27 -14.47 -7.81 10.32
CA PHE A 27 -15.45 -6.73 10.28
C PHE A 27 -15.32 -5.86 11.52
N ASP A 28 -15.25 -4.55 11.32
CA ASP A 28 -15.29 -3.55 12.37
C ASP A 28 -16.33 -2.47 11.99
N PRO A 29 -17.37 -2.26 12.81
CA PRO A 29 -18.42 -1.27 12.52
C PRO A 29 -17.89 0.18 12.48
N ASP A 30 -16.76 0.46 13.12
CA ASP A 30 -16.12 1.78 13.17
C ASP A 30 -15.02 1.96 12.11
N TRP A 31 -14.65 0.88 11.39
CA TRP A 31 -13.60 0.89 10.36
C TRP A 31 -14.11 0.38 9.00
N ARG A 32 -15.19 1.01 8.51
CA ARG A 32 -15.90 0.58 7.30
C ARG A 32 -15.19 0.96 6.01
N SER A 33 -15.38 0.18 4.95
CA SER A 33 -14.80 0.47 3.63
C SER A 33 -15.79 0.39 2.46
N PRO A 34 -15.58 1.22 1.42
CA PRO A 34 -16.19 1.03 0.11
C PRO A 34 -15.88 -0.32 -0.57
N CYS A 35 -14.90 -1.08 -0.07
CA CYS A 35 -14.51 -2.39 -0.61
C CYS A 35 -15.43 -3.52 -0.14
N GLU A 36 -16.17 -3.33 0.95
CA GLU A 36 -16.99 -4.36 1.56
C GLU A 36 -18.12 -4.83 0.64
N GLN A 37 -18.35 -6.14 0.60
CA GLN A 37 -19.33 -6.81 -0.24
C GLN A 37 -20.32 -7.60 0.63
N GLY A 38 -21.59 -7.21 0.56
CA GLY A 38 -22.66 -7.86 1.31
C GLY A 38 -22.68 -7.52 2.81
N ALA A 39 -23.34 -8.37 3.59
CA ALA A 39 -23.46 -8.20 5.04
C ALA A 39 -22.36 -8.96 5.79
N PRO A 40 -21.92 -8.46 6.97
CA PRO A 40 -21.01 -9.20 7.83
C PRO A 40 -21.59 -10.55 8.27
N TRP A 41 -20.71 -11.53 8.48
CA TRP A 41 -21.05 -12.90 8.88
C TRP A 41 -20.07 -13.42 9.94
N ASN A 42 -20.46 -14.44 10.72
CA ASN A 42 -19.58 -15.05 11.70
C ASN A 42 -18.85 -16.25 11.09
N ASP A 43 -17.53 -16.31 11.22
CA ASP A 43 -16.77 -17.49 10.83
C ASP A 43 -16.87 -18.63 11.85
N GLU A 44 -16.14 -19.73 11.60
CA GLU A 44 -16.16 -20.92 12.46
C GLU A 44 -15.68 -20.64 13.89
N ALA A 45 -14.86 -19.60 14.08
CA ALA A 45 -14.39 -19.15 15.39
C ALA A 45 -15.37 -18.15 16.05
N GLY A 46 -16.42 -17.75 15.35
CA GLY A 46 -17.39 -16.75 15.81
C GLY A 46 -16.92 -15.31 15.62
N GLU A 47 -15.87 -15.08 14.85
CA GLU A 47 -15.38 -13.73 14.52
C GLU A 47 -16.21 -13.14 13.38
N GLN A 48 -16.61 -11.87 13.51
CA GLN A 48 -17.30 -11.19 12.43
C GLN A 48 -16.33 -10.89 11.29
N ARG A 49 -16.73 -11.29 10.08
CA ARG A 49 -16.00 -11.12 8.83
C ARG A 49 -16.87 -10.39 7.82
N VAL A 50 -16.23 -9.73 6.88
CA VAL A 50 -16.90 -9.16 5.71
C VAL A 50 -16.10 -9.51 4.46
N ASN A 51 -16.80 -9.99 3.43
CA ASN A 51 -16.17 -10.20 2.13
C ASN A 51 -15.83 -8.86 1.52
N TRP A 52 -14.77 -8.79 0.71
CA TRP A 52 -14.38 -7.53 0.11
C TRP A 52 -13.82 -7.71 -1.29
N SER A 53 -13.82 -6.63 -2.05
CA SER A 53 -13.17 -6.51 -3.35
C SER A 53 -12.63 -5.09 -3.52
N PRO A 54 -11.45 -4.90 -4.14
CA PRO A 54 -10.92 -3.57 -4.40
C PRO A 54 -11.95 -2.67 -5.10
N SER A 55 -12.05 -1.41 -4.65
CA SER A 55 -13.01 -0.43 -5.16
C SER A 55 -12.27 0.77 -5.73
N LEU A 56 -12.57 1.14 -6.98
CA LEU A 56 -11.86 2.23 -7.65
C LEU A 56 -12.21 3.56 -6.98
N ARG A 57 -11.19 4.39 -6.70
CA ARG A 57 -11.42 5.73 -6.15
C ARG A 57 -11.93 6.66 -7.26
N PRO A 58 -12.95 7.51 -6.98
CA PRO A 58 -13.47 8.45 -7.97
C PRO A 58 -12.53 9.64 -8.23
N SER A 59 -11.63 9.92 -7.28
CA SER A 59 -10.68 11.04 -7.35
C SER A 59 -9.25 10.50 -7.39
N GLU A 60 -8.47 10.97 -8.36
CA GLU A 60 -7.02 10.70 -8.45
C GLU A 60 -6.21 11.51 -7.41
N ARG A 61 -6.88 12.35 -6.63
CA ARG A 61 -6.29 13.11 -5.52
C ARG A 61 -6.73 12.53 -4.18
N LEU A 62 -5.77 12.39 -3.27
CA LEU A 62 -5.98 11.95 -1.88
C LEU A 62 -5.54 13.08 -0.94
N GLU A 63 -6.49 13.69 -0.23
CA GLU A 63 -6.22 14.88 0.61
C GLU A 63 -5.22 14.57 1.73
N ALA A 64 -5.21 13.34 2.26
CA ALA A 64 -4.24 12.90 3.25
C ALA A 64 -2.79 13.11 2.77
N LEU A 65 -2.47 12.73 1.52
CA LEU A 65 -1.13 12.90 0.95
C LEU A 65 -0.78 14.37 0.68
N VAL A 66 -1.77 15.19 0.32
CA VAL A 66 -1.58 16.64 0.21
C VAL A 66 -1.21 17.22 1.58
N GLY A 67 -1.87 16.76 2.65
CA GLY A 67 -1.52 17.09 4.03
C GLY A 67 -0.11 16.68 4.39
N LEU A 68 0.31 15.46 4.02
CA LEU A 68 1.67 14.96 4.23
C LEU A 68 2.73 15.83 3.56
N SER A 69 2.56 16.17 2.28
CA SER A 69 3.47 17.06 1.55
C SER A 69 3.61 18.42 2.24
N ARG A 70 2.51 19.02 2.67
CA ARG A 70 2.53 20.29 3.41
C ARG A 70 3.24 20.17 4.75
N ALA A 71 2.94 19.13 5.51
CA ALA A 71 3.53 18.91 6.83
C ALA A 71 5.04 18.64 6.77
N LEU A 72 5.50 17.98 5.71
CA LEU A 72 6.91 17.70 5.47
C LEU A 72 7.63 18.79 4.68
N ASP A 73 6.93 19.81 4.17
CA ASP A 73 7.50 20.84 3.30
C ASP A 73 8.29 20.23 2.11
N LEU A 74 7.66 19.27 1.44
CA LEU A 74 8.20 18.59 0.26
C LEU A 74 7.12 18.26 -0.76
N ASN A 75 7.52 18.01 -2.00
CA ASN A 75 6.65 17.43 -3.01
C ASN A 75 6.75 15.91 -2.95
N LEU A 76 5.61 15.23 -2.81
CA LEU A 76 5.59 13.77 -2.86
C LEU A 76 5.88 13.31 -4.29
N HIS A 77 6.56 12.17 -4.44
CA HIS A 77 6.79 11.62 -5.77
C HIS A 77 5.44 11.30 -6.44
N PRO A 78 5.21 11.72 -7.70
CA PRO A 78 3.92 11.49 -8.38
C PRO A 78 3.49 10.03 -8.43
N ASP A 79 4.44 9.09 -8.52
CA ASP A 79 4.14 7.65 -8.47
C ASP A 79 3.59 7.18 -7.13
N ILE A 80 4.02 7.78 -6.01
CA ILE A 80 3.49 7.49 -4.68
C ILE A 80 2.05 8.00 -4.59
N GLU A 81 1.80 9.23 -5.06
CA GLU A 81 0.45 9.81 -5.11
C GLU A 81 -0.47 8.94 -5.96
N ALA A 82 -0.03 8.57 -7.17
CA ALA A 82 -0.79 7.75 -8.09
C ALA A 82 -1.11 6.35 -7.52
N TYR A 83 -0.16 5.73 -6.81
CA TYR A 83 -0.33 4.42 -6.19
C TYR A 83 -1.43 4.44 -5.12
N TYR A 84 -1.32 5.35 -4.15
CA TYR A 84 -2.27 5.42 -3.03
C TYR A 84 -3.61 6.06 -3.39
N ALA A 85 -3.66 6.89 -4.42
CA ALA A 85 -4.89 7.54 -4.82
C ALA A 85 -5.76 6.70 -5.78
N ARG A 86 -5.28 5.54 -6.26
CA ARG A 86 -6.01 4.80 -7.31
C ARG A 86 -7.13 3.91 -6.77
N TRP A 87 -6.85 3.07 -5.78
CA TRP A 87 -7.78 2.04 -5.29
C TRP A 87 -8.01 2.17 -3.79
N TRP A 88 -9.25 1.96 -3.35
CA TRP A 88 -9.50 1.42 -2.02
C TRP A 88 -9.31 -0.10 -2.08
N SER A 89 -8.65 -0.67 -1.08
CA SER A 89 -8.39 -2.10 -0.99
C SER A 89 -7.84 -2.44 0.39
N ALA A 90 -8.06 -3.65 0.87
CA ALA A 90 -7.17 -4.20 1.89
C ALA A 90 -5.78 -4.45 1.27
N GLY A 91 -4.80 -4.84 2.09
CA GLY A 91 -3.50 -5.22 1.58
C GLY A 91 -3.58 -6.37 0.58
N LEU A 92 -2.73 -6.35 -0.45
CA LEU A 92 -2.70 -7.38 -1.49
C LEU A 92 -1.48 -8.27 -1.37
N ASP A 93 -1.72 -9.57 -1.24
CA ASP A 93 -0.64 -10.55 -1.20
C ASP A 93 -0.07 -10.79 -2.59
N ALA A 94 1.24 -10.71 -2.68
CA ALA A 94 1.97 -10.91 -3.92
C ALA A 94 3.27 -11.69 -3.66
N ARG A 95 3.81 -12.24 -4.74
CA ARG A 95 5.15 -12.80 -4.75
C ARG A 95 6.07 -11.91 -5.58
N ALA A 96 7.08 -11.37 -4.92
CA ALA A 96 8.21 -10.72 -5.57
C ALA A 96 9.32 -11.75 -5.84
N PRO A 97 10.30 -11.46 -6.71
CA PRO A 97 11.41 -12.38 -7.01
C PRO A 97 12.19 -12.86 -5.78
N PHE A 98 12.17 -12.10 -4.69
CA PHE A 98 12.90 -12.39 -3.46
C PHE A 98 12.04 -12.91 -2.31
N GLY A 99 10.72 -13.02 -2.44
CA GLY A 99 9.88 -13.42 -1.31
C GLY A 99 8.40 -13.15 -1.47
N ARG A 100 7.65 -13.50 -0.42
CA ARG A 100 6.25 -13.09 -0.26
C ARG A 100 6.22 -11.68 0.30
N ILE A 101 5.28 -10.90 -0.18
CA ILE A 101 5.05 -9.54 0.28
C ILE A 101 3.55 -9.31 0.39
N ARG A 102 3.17 -8.33 1.21
CA ARG A 102 1.82 -7.78 1.22
C ARG A 102 1.90 -6.29 0.91
N LEU A 103 1.33 -5.91 -0.23
CA LEU A 103 1.23 -4.51 -0.64
C LEU A 103 0.36 -3.75 0.37
N ILE A 104 0.80 -2.56 0.74
CA ILE A 104 0.07 -1.65 1.62
C ILE A 104 -0.81 -0.79 0.72
N LEU A 105 -2.12 -0.92 0.87
CA LEU A 105 -3.15 -0.10 0.23
C LEU A 105 -4.03 0.51 1.32
N LEU A 106 -5.01 1.31 0.93
CA LEU A 106 -5.86 2.03 1.87
C LEU A 106 -7.25 1.42 1.89
N TRP A 107 -7.71 1.07 3.09
CA TRP A 107 -9.05 0.52 3.29
C TRP A 107 -10.13 1.60 3.10
N ASN A 108 -9.90 2.79 3.65
CA ASN A 108 -10.82 3.93 3.63
C ASN A 108 -10.05 5.24 3.86
N GLU A 109 -10.76 6.36 4.01
CA GLU A 109 -10.14 7.66 4.28
C GLU A 109 -9.47 7.74 5.66
N ASP A 110 -10.01 7.06 6.68
CA ASP A 110 -9.40 7.05 8.02
C ASP A 110 -8.07 6.27 8.03
N ASP A 111 -7.97 5.21 7.23
CA ASP A 111 -6.74 4.47 6.98
C ASP A 111 -5.70 5.33 6.24
N ALA A 112 -6.16 6.20 5.34
CA ALA A 112 -5.29 7.20 4.70
C ALA A 112 -4.71 8.19 5.72
N ALA A 113 -5.51 8.63 6.68
CA ALA A 113 -5.04 9.49 7.77
C ALA A 113 -4.00 8.76 8.65
N ARG A 114 -4.27 7.49 9.00
CA ARG A 114 -3.34 6.65 9.76
C ARG A 114 -2.02 6.41 9.02
N LEU A 115 -2.06 6.19 7.70
CA LEU A 115 -0.88 6.11 6.85
C LEU A 115 -0.03 7.37 6.97
N VAL A 116 -0.66 8.55 6.93
CA VAL A 116 0.04 9.84 7.05
C VAL A 116 0.70 10.00 8.41
N GLU A 117 0.01 9.66 9.51
CA GLU A 117 0.60 9.71 10.85
C GLU A 117 1.86 8.84 10.95
N ASN A 118 1.79 7.61 10.42
CA ASN A 118 2.93 6.70 10.37
C ASN A 118 4.08 7.27 9.51
N LEU A 119 3.77 7.84 8.34
CA LEU A 119 4.77 8.45 7.45
C LEU A 119 5.42 9.70 8.05
N LEU A 120 4.69 10.51 8.82
CA LEU A 120 5.24 11.64 9.55
C LEU A 120 6.24 11.17 10.61
N GLY A 121 5.88 10.14 11.38
CA GLY A 121 6.80 9.52 12.34
C GLY A 121 8.07 8.98 11.68
N HIS A 122 7.92 8.27 10.55
CA HIS A 122 9.03 7.74 9.76
C HIS A 122 9.93 8.85 9.20
N ALA A 123 9.34 9.91 8.61
CA ALA A 123 10.07 11.06 8.11
C ALA A 123 10.88 11.77 9.21
N LEU A 124 10.29 11.96 10.40
CA LEU A 124 11.00 12.56 11.53
C LEU A 124 12.20 11.71 11.97
N TRP A 125 12.05 10.39 11.99
CA TRP A 125 13.16 9.48 12.27
C TRP A 125 14.25 9.56 11.18
N GLN A 126 13.88 9.50 9.90
CA GLN A 126 14.82 9.59 8.77
C GLN A 126 15.59 10.92 8.77
N ARG A 127 14.92 12.04 9.07
CA ARG A 127 15.57 13.36 9.21
C ARG A 127 16.63 13.37 10.30
N ARG A 128 16.36 12.76 11.46
CA ARG A 128 17.35 12.62 12.55
C ARG A 128 18.56 11.79 12.12
N GLN A 129 18.35 10.80 11.26
CA GLN A 129 19.40 9.97 10.68
C GLN A 129 20.04 10.55 9.41
N ARG A 130 19.64 11.76 8.98
CA ARG A 130 20.07 12.43 7.74
C ARG A 130 19.85 11.57 6.49
N ARG A 131 18.73 10.86 6.45
CA ARG A 131 18.34 9.97 5.35
C ARG A 131 17.27 10.63 4.47
N PRO A 132 17.24 10.31 3.16
CA PRO A 132 16.14 10.68 2.29
C PRO A 132 14.80 10.15 2.82
N PHE A 133 13.72 10.87 2.51
CA PHE A 133 12.38 10.41 2.85
C PHE A 133 11.99 9.24 1.96
N THR A 134 11.47 8.18 2.57
CA THR A 134 10.90 7.02 1.86
C THR A 134 9.47 6.79 2.31
N VAL A 135 8.65 6.22 1.42
CA VAL A 135 7.25 5.88 1.71
C VAL A 135 7.09 4.38 1.60
N PHE A 136 6.76 3.70 2.69
CA PHE A 136 6.53 2.25 2.69
C PHE A 136 5.35 1.89 1.79
N VAL A 137 5.47 0.85 0.98
CA VAL A 137 4.46 0.37 0.01
C VAL A 137 4.16 -1.13 0.13
N ALA A 138 4.98 -1.89 0.87
CA ALA A 138 4.70 -3.29 1.17
C ALA A 138 5.43 -3.77 2.45
N THR A 139 4.89 -4.80 3.08
CA THR A 139 5.59 -5.61 4.10
C THR A 139 6.14 -6.89 3.48
N VAL A 140 7.18 -7.47 4.10
CA VAL A 140 7.79 -8.74 3.69
C VAL A 140 7.32 -9.87 4.61
N GLU A 141 7.12 -11.06 4.07
CA GLU A 141 6.74 -12.26 4.83
C GLU A 141 7.80 -13.37 4.77
N PRO A 142 8.14 -14.01 5.90
CA PRO A 142 7.67 -13.70 7.26
C PRO A 142 8.21 -12.34 7.75
N ASP A 143 7.55 -11.74 8.74
CA ASP A 143 8.00 -10.48 9.33
C ASP A 143 9.35 -10.67 10.03
N ASP A 144 10.38 -10.05 9.46
CA ASP A 144 11.74 -9.98 9.98
C ASP A 144 12.19 -8.52 10.21
N GLY A 145 11.22 -7.60 10.30
CA GLY A 145 11.45 -6.16 10.40
C GLY A 145 11.86 -5.49 9.09
N THR A 146 11.82 -6.20 7.96
CA THR A 146 12.02 -5.60 6.64
C THR A 146 10.71 -5.18 5.98
N PHE A 147 10.78 -4.07 5.25
CA PHE A 147 9.66 -3.51 4.50
C PHE A 147 10.16 -2.91 3.19
N ILE A 148 9.23 -2.69 2.26
CA ILE A 148 9.52 -2.14 0.95
C ILE A 148 9.02 -0.71 0.91
N SER A 149 9.84 0.20 0.42
CA SER A 149 9.50 1.61 0.31
C SER A 149 9.90 2.20 -1.03
N VAL A 150 9.34 3.37 -1.36
CA VAL A 150 9.73 4.19 -2.49
C VAL A 150 10.51 5.39 -1.97
N GLU A 151 11.72 5.61 -2.46
CA GLU A 151 12.48 6.82 -2.17
C GLU A 151 11.82 8.01 -2.87
N ASN A 152 11.43 9.03 -2.09
CA ASN A 152 10.61 10.13 -2.59
C ASN A 152 11.28 10.97 -3.68
N GLU A 153 12.61 11.10 -3.64
CA GLU A 153 13.33 11.94 -4.61
C GLU A 153 13.53 11.22 -5.95
N SER A 154 13.89 9.93 -5.92
CA SER A 154 14.27 9.19 -7.13
C SER A 154 13.18 8.27 -7.68
N GLY A 155 12.16 7.94 -6.89
CA GLY A 155 11.14 6.95 -7.25
C GLY A 155 11.62 5.50 -7.19
N ARG A 156 12.87 5.26 -6.77
CA ARG A 156 13.43 3.90 -6.64
C ARG A 156 12.71 3.14 -5.54
N VAL A 157 12.52 1.84 -5.77
CA VAL A 157 11.95 0.94 -4.76
C VAL A 157 13.10 0.31 -3.98
N LEU A 158 13.03 0.40 -2.65
CA LEU A 158 14.06 -0.03 -1.71
C LEU A 158 13.51 -1.13 -0.81
N LEU A 159 14.36 -2.09 -0.46
CA LEU A 159 14.17 -2.93 0.71
C LEU A 159 14.85 -2.24 1.88
N GLU A 160 14.10 -1.96 2.95
CA GLU A 160 14.58 -1.34 4.17
C GLU A 160 14.38 -2.26 5.37
N ARG A 161 15.13 -2.01 6.45
CA ARG A 161 14.88 -2.61 7.77
C ARG A 161 14.66 -1.51 8.81
N ALA A 162 13.68 -1.74 9.68
CA ALA A 162 13.38 -0.84 10.78
C ALA A 162 14.65 -0.58 11.63
N GLY A 163 14.94 0.70 11.89
CA GLY A 163 16.14 1.10 12.65
C GLY A 163 17.46 1.10 11.86
N GLU A 164 17.58 0.31 10.80
CA GLU A 164 18.82 0.16 10.01
C GLU A 164 18.79 0.95 8.69
N GLY A 165 17.63 1.14 8.05
CA GLY A 165 17.47 1.87 6.77
C GLY A 165 17.55 0.98 5.52
N PRO A 166 17.91 1.55 4.36
CA PRO A 166 17.92 0.81 3.10
C PRO A 166 19.03 -0.23 3.04
N LEU A 167 18.64 -1.46 2.69
CA LEU A 167 19.51 -2.61 2.52
C LEU A 167 19.89 -2.83 1.05
N ARG A 168 18.94 -2.64 0.13
CA ARG A 168 19.18 -2.74 -1.32
C ARG A 168 18.08 -2.06 -2.13
N THR A 169 18.41 -1.65 -3.35
CA THR A 169 17.43 -1.25 -4.37
C THR A 169 16.81 -2.49 -5.01
N LEU A 170 15.48 -2.52 -5.12
CA LEU A 170 14.69 -3.60 -5.71
C LEU A 170 14.29 -3.32 -7.16
N ALA A 171 14.00 -2.06 -7.50
CA ALA A 171 13.63 -1.63 -8.84
C ALA A 171 13.97 -0.15 -9.05
N ALA A 172 14.11 0.28 -10.30
CA ALA A 172 14.38 1.69 -10.63
C ALA A 172 13.14 2.58 -10.50
N SER A 173 11.93 1.99 -10.54
CA SER A 173 10.65 2.69 -10.38
C SER A 173 9.59 1.80 -9.74
N LEU A 174 8.53 2.41 -9.20
CA LEU A 174 7.39 1.67 -8.66
C LEU A 174 6.65 0.87 -9.73
N ALA A 175 6.53 1.39 -10.95
CA ALA A 175 5.88 0.68 -12.06
C ALA A 175 6.64 -0.62 -12.42
N GLU A 176 7.96 -0.55 -12.52
CA GLU A 176 8.81 -1.73 -12.75
C GLU A 176 8.66 -2.76 -11.63
N PHE A 177 8.65 -2.30 -10.37
CA PHE A 177 8.44 -3.19 -9.23
C PHE A 177 7.10 -3.90 -9.29
N LEU A 178 6.00 -3.18 -9.54
CA LEU A 178 4.65 -3.75 -9.65
C LEU A 178 4.54 -4.75 -10.80
N HIS A 179 5.19 -4.50 -11.94
CA HIS A 179 5.22 -5.44 -13.06
C HIS A 179 5.95 -6.76 -12.74
N ALA A 180 6.92 -6.74 -11.82
CA ALA A 180 7.64 -7.93 -11.40
C ALA A 180 6.87 -8.79 -10.37
N LEU A 181 5.69 -8.34 -9.93
CA LEU A 181 4.88 -9.06 -8.94
C LEU A 181 3.97 -10.09 -9.57
N GLU A 182 3.94 -11.27 -8.97
CA GLU A 182 2.92 -12.28 -9.22
C GLU A 182 1.83 -12.16 -8.14
N PRO A 183 0.60 -11.77 -8.50
CA PRO A 183 -0.49 -11.74 -7.52
C PRO A 183 -0.81 -13.15 -7.07
N ARG A 184 -1.06 -13.32 -5.77
CA ARG A 184 -1.64 -14.57 -5.27
C ARG A 184 -3.15 -14.44 -5.35
N GLY A 185 -3.79 -15.35 -6.08
CA GLY A 185 -5.21 -15.62 -5.84
C GLY A 185 -5.33 -16.10 -4.40
N GLY A 186 -6.35 -15.61 -3.69
CA GLY A 186 -6.62 -15.97 -2.29
C GLY A 186 -6.70 -17.48 -2.06
#